data_AF-A0A811TCI0-F1
#
_entry.id   AF-A0A811TCI0-F1
#
_cell.length_a   1.000
_cell.length_b   1.000
_cell.length_c   1.000
_cell.angle_alpha   90.00
_cell.angle_beta   90.00
_cell.angle_gamma   90.00
#
_symmetry.space_group_name_H-M   'P 1'
#
loop_
_entity.id
_entity.type
_entity.pdbx_description
1 polymer ?
#
loop_
_entity_poly.entity_id
_entity_poly.type
_entity_poly.pdbx_seq_one_letter_code
_entity_poly.pdbx_strand_id
1 'polypeptide(L)'
;MPPITTMKMLEKMYEINPDDVIEEEIERGKLIFKTEKEEKAISIDELEEAGYGRRENCRYCEISIPVMADLACGNWGAGENETFVEIFTEKGLKLMNNAVELGLIETAPATEKGIKIRGKTDGVMEKVAKKWHKKIFVPIGDRLERLHYYMDVMEDCIDCEACKYVCPVCSCDESKCIDFYDPMDSHKISIYHLVRLLHLSDSCIGCGQCTDVCPAEIPLTTLHRRMADRIQTKYNYIPGMDMKIPPSFEVE
;
A
#
# COMPACT_ATOMS: atom_id res chain seq x y z
N MET A 1 6.52 8.27 -3.19
CA MET A 1 7.87 7.67 -3.19
C MET A 1 8.66 8.31 -2.04
N PRO A 2 9.70 7.67 -1.47
CA PRO A 2 10.51 8.32 -0.45
C PRO A 2 11.09 9.64 -0.97
N PRO A 3 11.01 10.77 -0.24
CA PRO A 3 11.40 12.09 -0.76
C PRO A 3 12.81 12.14 -1.33
N ILE A 4 13.78 11.50 -0.66
CA ILE A 4 15.17 11.44 -1.12
C ILE A 4 15.30 10.70 -2.45
N THR A 5 14.55 9.62 -2.63
CA THR A 5 14.53 8.86 -3.89
C THR A 5 13.91 9.68 -5.00
N THR A 6 12.83 10.42 -4.72
CA THR A 6 12.19 11.34 -5.68
C THR A 6 13.15 12.45 -6.12
N MET A 7 13.89 13.07 -5.20
CA MET A 7 14.87 14.11 -5.55
C MET A 7 15.96 13.56 -6.49
N LYS A 8 16.51 12.38 -6.16
CA LYS A 8 17.50 11.70 -7.02
C LYS A 8 16.92 11.32 -8.40
N MET A 9 15.65 10.95 -8.45
CA MET A 9 14.95 10.64 -9.71
C MET A 9 14.85 11.88 -10.59
N LEU A 10 14.46 13.04 -10.03
CA LEU A 10 14.34 14.29 -10.77
C LEU A 10 15.69 14.70 -11.38
N GLU A 11 16.77 14.64 -10.61
CA GLU A 11 18.11 14.97 -11.10
C GLU A 11 18.59 14.01 -12.19
N LYS A 12 18.36 12.70 -12.02
CA LYS A 12 18.96 11.67 -12.89
C LYS A 12 18.14 11.27 -14.09
N MET A 13 16.81 11.23 -13.94
CA MET A 13 15.90 10.76 -14.99
C MET A 13 15.31 11.94 -15.75
N TYR A 14 14.99 13.04 -15.05
CA TYR A 14 14.38 14.21 -15.67
C TYR A 14 15.40 15.33 -15.96
N GLU A 15 16.61 15.27 -15.42
CA GLU A 15 17.60 16.36 -15.49
C GLU A 15 17.01 17.70 -15.00
N ILE A 16 16.14 17.63 -13.99
CA ILE A 16 15.48 18.78 -13.36
C ILE A 16 16.02 18.94 -11.94
N ASN A 17 16.29 20.19 -11.54
CA ASN A 17 16.53 20.52 -10.13
C ASN A 17 15.22 20.36 -9.35
N PRO A 18 15.15 19.53 -8.29
CA PRO A 18 13.93 19.34 -7.51
C PRO A 18 13.28 20.62 -6.99
N ASP A 19 14.08 21.65 -6.69
CA ASP A 19 13.58 22.93 -6.17
C ASP A 19 12.84 23.77 -7.23
N ASP A 20 13.03 23.47 -8.52
CA ASP A 20 12.41 24.20 -9.63
C ASP A 20 11.05 23.61 -10.06
N VAL A 21 10.61 22.51 -9.45
CA VAL A 21 9.34 21.84 -9.78
C VAL A 21 8.16 22.63 -9.24
N ILE A 22 7.24 23.00 -10.13
CA ILE A 22 6.01 23.75 -9.79
C ILE A 22 4.75 22.89 -9.84
N GLU A 23 4.78 21.79 -10.59
CA GLU A 23 3.63 20.91 -10.80
C GLU A 23 4.11 19.45 -11.00
N GLU A 24 3.41 18.51 -10.40
CA GLU A 24 3.58 17.07 -10.56
C GLU A 24 2.23 16.46 -10.94
N GLU A 25 2.19 15.68 -12.02
CA GLU A 25 0.98 15.01 -12.45
C GLU A 25 1.27 13.56 -12.89
N ILE A 26 0.28 12.68 -12.68
CA ILE A 26 0.27 11.36 -13.30
C ILE A 26 -0.86 11.31 -14.33
N GLU A 27 -0.50 11.27 -15.61
CA GLU A 27 -1.45 11.12 -16.71
C GLU A 27 -1.04 9.96 -17.62
N ARG A 28 -1.99 9.09 -17.97
CA ARG A 28 -1.83 8.01 -18.96
C ARG A 28 -0.59 7.12 -18.76
N GLY A 29 -0.25 6.83 -17.51
CA GLY A 29 0.89 5.97 -17.15
C GLY A 29 2.26 6.64 -17.24
N LYS A 30 2.29 7.97 -17.36
CA LYS A 30 3.50 8.79 -17.25
C LYS A 30 3.46 9.59 -15.96
N LEU A 31 4.62 9.79 -15.37
CA LEU A 31 4.84 10.79 -14.34
C LEU A 31 5.38 12.04 -15.03
N ILE A 32 4.74 13.17 -14.79
CA ILE A 32 4.97 14.43 -15.47
C ILE A 32 5.42 15.44 -14.42
N PHE A 33 6.54 16.10 -14.68
CA PHE A 33 7.01 17.22 -13.88
C PHE A 33 7.13 18.45 -14.75
N LYS A 34 6.69 19.57 -14.20
CA LYS A 34 6.75 20.87 -14.85
C LYS A 34 7.55 21.85 -14.00
N THR A 35 8.31 22.67 -14.70
CA THR A 35 9.05 23.82 -14.18
C THR A 35 8.58 25.07 -14.90
N GLU A 36 9.10 26.24 -14.54
CA GLU A 36 8.83 27.47 -15.32
C GLU A 36 9.33 27.41 -16.78
N LYS A 37 10.30 26.53 -17.07
CA LYS A 37 11.00 26.48 -18.36
C LYS A 37 10.52 25.36 -19.27
N GLU A 38 10.15 24.23 -18.69
CA GLU A 38 9.87 23.00 -19.42
C GLU A 38 8.92 22.06 -18.67
N GLU A 39 8.32 21.15 -19.44
CA GLU A 39 7.53 20.03 -18.95
C GLU A 39 8.16 18.73 -19.49
N LYS A 40 8.40 17.77 -18.61
CA LYS A 40 8.99 16.47 -18.95
C LYS A 40 8.12 15.35 -18.42
N ALA A 41 7.92 14.32 -19.25
CA ALA A 41 7.08 13.18 -18.95
C ALA A 41 7.81 11.87 -19.24
N ILE A 42 7.98 11.03 -18.21
CA ILE A 42 8.63 9.70 -18.33
C ILE A 42 7.62 8.62 -17.96
N SER A 43 7.69 7.47 -18.61
CA SER A 43 6.79 6.35 -18.31
C SER A 43 7.05 5.80 -16.90
N ILE A 44 6.00 5.44 -16.17
CA ILE A 44 6.13 4.89 -14.82
C ILE A 44 6.89 3.56 -14.84
N ASP A 45 6.69 2.73 -15.86
CA ASP A 45 7.39 1.46 -16.03
C ASP A 45 8.92 1.66 -16.14
N GLU A 46 9.35 2.66 -16.91
CA GLU A 46 10.78 3.03 -17.05
C GLU A 46 11.38 3.52 -15.73
N LEU A 47 10.65 4.36 -14.99
CA LEU A 47 11.08 4.79 -13.65
C LEU A 47 11.18 3.61 -12.68
N GLU A 48 10.24 2.67 -12.76
CA GLU A 48 10.25 1.45 -11.93
C GLU A 48 11.42 0.52 -12.25
N GLU A 49 11.78 0.37 -13.52
CA GLU A 49 12.95 -0.39 -13.97
C GLU A 49 14.25 0.28 -13.56
N ALA A 50 14.30 1.62 -13.55
CA ALA A 50 15.43 2.40 -13.06
C ALA A 50 15.53 2.46 -11.51
N GLY A 51 14.58 1.87 -10.79
CA GLY A 51 14.56 1.85 -9.32
C GLY A 51 13.97 3.10 -8.66
N TYR A 52 13.37 4.02 -9.43
CA TYR A 52 12.78 5.27 -8.96
C TYR A 52 11.25 5.29 -8.93
N GLY A 53 10.60 4.13 -9.06
CA GLY A 53 9.14 4.06 -9.10
C GLY A 53 8.46 3.84 -7.75
N ARG A 54 7.24 3.32 -7.81
CA ARG A 54 6.43 3.01 -6.61
C ARG A 54 7.18 2.07 -5.66
N ARG A 55 6.91 2.22 -4.35
CA ARG A 55 7.31 1.24 -3.32
C ARG A 55 6.84 -0.15 -3.73
N GLU A 56 7.63 -1.18 -3.47
CA GLU A 56 7.32 -2.57 -3.87
C GLU A 56 5.91 -2.98 -3.45
N ASN A 57 5.52 -2.67 -2.21
CA ASN A 57 4.21 -3.02 -1.68
C ASN A 57 3.04 -2.32 -2.39
N CYS A 58 3.25 -1.09 -2.86
CA CYS A 58 2.25 -0.35 -3.63
C CYS A 58 2.08 -0.91 -5.04
N ARG A 59 3.03 -1.69 -5.57
CA ARG A 59 2.94 -2.26 -6.93
C ARG A 59 1.93 -3.41 -7.02
N TYR A 60 1.66 -4.09 -5.91
CA TYR A 60 0.70 -5.20 -5.84
C TYR A 60 -0.58 -4.89 -5.05
N CYS A 61 -0.83 -3.62 -4.71
CA CYS A 61 -2.10 -3.21 -4.11
C CYS A 61 -3.22 -3.30 -5.14
N GLU A 62 -4.18 -4.20 -4.94
CA GLU A 62 -5.32 -4.37 -5.85
C GLU A 62 -6.40 -3.31 -5.66
N ILE A 63 -6.33 -2.54 -4.57
CA ILE A 63 -7.28 -1.47 -4.24
C ILE A 63 -6.71 -0.14 -4.72
N SER A 64 -7.24 0.39 -5.83
CA SER A 64 -6.86 1.71 -6.34
C SER A 64 -7.89 2.78 -5.99
N ILE A 65 -9.17 2.41 -5.94
CA ILE A 65 -10.25 3.27 -5.43
C ILE A 65 -10.55 2.85 -3.98
N PRO A 66 -10.43 3.75 -2.99
CA PRO A 66 -10.66 3.42 -1.58
C PRO A 66 -12.16 3.32 -1.27
N VAL A 67 -12.81 2.26 -1.73
CA VAL A 67 -14.26 2.02 -1.59
C VAL A 67 -14.73 1.82 -0.14
N MET A 68 -13.80 1.64 0.79
CA MET A 68 -14.07 1.55 2.24
C MET A 68 -14.15 2.92 2.93
N ALA A 69 -13.76 4.00 2.26
CA ALA A 69 -13.84 5.36 2.80
C ALA A 69 -15.27 5.92 2.67
N ASP A 70 -15.56 7.03 3.36
CA ASP A 70 -16.85 7.73 3.19
C ASP A 70 -17.00 8.30 1.76
N LEU A 71 -15.88 8.77 1.19
CA LEU A 71 -15.77 9.36 -0.15
C LEU A 71 -14.48 8.87 -0.83
N ALA A 72 -14.52 8.64 -2.15
CA ALA A 72 -13.32 8.52 -2.98
C ALA A 72 -13.28 9.62 -4.04
N CYS A 73 -12.19 10.37 -4.06
CA CYS A 73 -11.96 11.49 -4.97
C CYS A 73 -10.79 11.16 -5.91
N GLY A 74 -10.90 11.46 -7.21
CA GLY A 74 -9.77 11.33 -8.13
C GLY A 74 -10.07 11.87 -9.53
N ASN A 75 -9.05 11.91 -10.38
CA ASN A 75 -9.14 12.46 -11.74
C ASN A 75 -9.65 11.46 -12.79
N TRP A 76 -9.67 10.15 -12.49
CA TRP A 76 -10.12 9.15 -13.47
C TRP A 76 -11.59 9.33 -13.83
N GLY A 77 -11.84 9.68 -15.09
CA GLY A 77 -13.19 9.92 -15.61
C GLY A 77 -13.72 11.33 -15.34
N ALA A 78 -12.95 12.20 -14.68
CA ALA A 78 -13.27 13.61 -14.50
C ALA A 78 -12.93 14.41 -15.77
N GLY A 79 -13.60 15.55 -15.97
CA GLY A 79 -13.19 16.57 -16.93
C GLY A 79 -11.97 17.37 -16.46
N GLU A 80 -11.56 18.33 -17.29
CA GLU A 80 -10.48 19.26 -16.95
C GLU A 80 -10.91 20.16 -15.78
N ASN A 81 -10.05 20.32 -14.77
CA ASN A 81 -10.34 21.04 -13.52
C ASN A 81 -11.54 20.50 -12.72
N GLU A 82 -11.94 19.25 -12.96
CA GLU A 82 -12.98 18.56 -12.20
C GLU A 82 -12.39 17.44 -11.32
N THR A 83 -13.11 17.04 -10.29
CA THR A 83 -12.79 15.85 -9.49
C THR A 83 -13.95 14.86 -9.57
N PHE A 84 -13.64 13.61 -9.91
CA PHE A 84 -14.62 12.54 -9.84
C PHE A 84 -14.77 12.10 -8.38
N VAL A 85 -15.97 12.23 -7.83
CA VAL A 85 -16.29 11.88 -6.43
C VAL A 85 -17.29 10.73 -6.39
N GLU A 86 -16.94 9.68 -5.66
CA GLU A 86 -17.85 8.58 -5.30
C GLU A 86 -18.19 8.67 -3.81
N ILE A 87 -19.47 8.45 -3.49
CA ILE A 87 -20.00 8.52 -2.13
C ILE A 87 -20.41 7.12 -1.71
N PHE A 88 -19.81 6.58 -0.65
CA PHE A 88 -20.06 5.22 -0.19
C PHE A 88 -20.89 5.14 1.10
N THR A 89 -20.99 6.23 1.85
CA THR A 89 -21.70 6.25 3.15
C THR A 89 -22.63 7.46 3.28
N GLU A 90 -23.59 7.36 4.20
CA GLU A 90 -24.44 8.50 4.59
C GLU A 90 -23.63 9.67 5.17
N LYS A 91 -22.51 9.38 5.85
CA LYS A 91 -21.59 10.40 6.36
C LYS A 91 -20.92 11.16 5.21
N GLY A 92 -20.45 10.44 4.20
CA GLY A 92 -19.91 11.05 2.98
C GLY A 92 -20.94 11.92 2.26
N LEU A 93 -22.18 11.43 2.13
CA LEU A 93 -23.27 12.20 1.51
C LEU A 93 -23.56 13.49 2.29
N LYS A 94 -23.65 13.39 3.62
CA LYS A 94 -23.86 14.55 4.49
C LYS A 94 -22.72 15.57 4.36
N LEU A 95 -21.47 15.11 4.30
CA LEU A 95 -20.31 15.96 4.10
C LEU A 95 -20.39 16.74 2.77
N MET A 96 -20.73 16.05 1.68
CA MET A 96 -20.90 16.67 0.35
C MET A 96 -22.04 17.69 0.33
N ASN A 97 -23.20 17.35 0.89
CA ASN A 97 -24.34 18.26 0.94
C ASN A 97 -24.03 19.54 1.74
N ASN A 98 -23.40 19.40 2.90
CA ASN A 98 -22.98 20.56 3.69
C ASN A 98 -22.01 21.47 2.93
N ALA A 99 -21.07 20.89 2.17
CA ALA A 99 -20.13 21.67 1.37
C ALA A 99 -20.82 22.45 0.24
N VAL A 100 -21.83 21.86 -0.40
CA VAL A 100 -22.67 22.52 -1.41
C VAL A 100 -23.51 23.64 -0.78
N GLU A 101 -24.16 23.38 0.35
CA GLU A 101 -24.99 24.37 1.06
C GLU A 101 -24.19 25.59 1.53
N LEU A 102 -22.92 25.38 1.91
CA LEU A 102 -21.98 26.45 2.27
C LEU A 102 -21.36 27.17 1.05
N GLY A 103 -21.66 26.74 -0.17
CA GLY A 103 -21.11 27.33 -1.39
C GLY A 103 -19.61 27.08 -1.56
N LEU A 104 -19.07 26.03 -0.96
CA LEU A 104 -17.64 25.69 -1.02
C LEU A 104 -17.29 24.89 -2.28
N ILE A 105 -18.25 24.18 -2.84
CA ILE A 105 -18.09 23.36 -4.05
C ILE A 105 -19.30 23.48 -4.96
N GLU A 106 -19.06 23.30 -6.25
CA GLU A 106 -20.08 23.05 -7.26
C GLU A 106 -20.07 21.56 -7.61
N THR A 107 -21.25 21.00 -7.88
CA THR A 107 -21.37 19.57 -8.22
C THR A 107 -22.24 19.38 -9.46
N ALA A 108 -21.90 18.37 -10.24
CA ALA A 108 -22.70 17.90 -11.35
C ALA A 108 -22.73 16.35 -11.32
N PRO A 109 -23.79 15.71 -11.85
CA PRO A 109 -23.81 14.26 -11.99
C PRO A 109 -22.64 13.77 -12.86
N ALA A 110 -21.99 12.68 -12.45
CA ALA A 110 -20.95 12.06 -13.25
C ALA A 110 -21.49 11.59 -14.61
N THR A 111 -20.76 11.90 -15.68
CA THR A 111 -21.15 11.48 -17.03
C THR A 111 -21.03 9.97 -17.20
N GLU A 112 -21.89 9.36 -18.03
CA GLU A 112 -21.79 7.92 -18.35
C GLU A 112 -20.41 7.53 -18.90
N LYS A 113 -19.80 8.42 -19.69
CA LYS A 113 -18.46 8.24 -20.22
C LYS A 113 -17.42 8.25 -19.09
N GLY A 114 -17.53 9.20 -18.16
CA GLY A 114 -16.64 9.29 -16.99
C GLY A 114 -16.69 8.04 -16.12
N ILE A 115 -17.90 7.56 -15.79
CA ILE A 115 -18.11 6.32 -15.03
C ILE A 115 -17.42 5.12 -15.72
N LYS A 116 -17.61 4.97 -17.04
CA LYS A 116 -16.98 3.89 -17.82
C LYS A 116 -15.45 4.00 -17.83
N ILE A 117 -14.89 5.20 -17.96
CA ILE A 117 -13.43 5.43 -17.93
C ILE A 117 -12.87 5.06 -16.57
N ARG A 118 -13.52 5.49 -15.49
CA ARG A 118 -13.09 5.22 -14.12
C ARG A 118 -13.05 3.72 -13.82
N GLY A 119 -14.15 3.01 -14.08
CA GLY A 119 -14.21 1.56 -13.88
C GLY A 119 -13.23 0.79 -14.78
N LYS A 120 -13.02 1.22 -16.02
CA LYS A 120 -12.01 0.62 -16.90
C LYS A 120 -10.59 0.81 -16.36
N THR A 121 -10.28 2.01 -15.85
CA THR A 121 -8.95 2.34 -15.34
C THR A 121 -8.65 1.56 -14.07
N ASP A 122 -9.61 1.48 -13.14
CA ASP A 122 -9.52 0.65 -11.94
C ASP A 122 -9.26 -0.83 -12.28
N GLY A 123 -10.04 -1.40 -13.21
CA GLY A 123 -9.83 -2.78 -13.66
C GLY A 123 -8.53 -3.02 -14.43
N VAL A 124 -7.91 -1.99 -15.01
CA VAL A 124 -6.54 -2.08 -15.55
C VAL A 124 -5.53 -2.11 -14.40
N MET A 125 -5.70 -1.25 -13.40
CA MET A 125 -4.78 -1.19 -12.26
C MET A 125 -4.81 -2.46 -11.42
N GLU A 126 -5.99 -3.05 -11.20
CA GLU A 126 -6.15 -4.36 -10.56
C GLU A 126 -5.34 -5.45 -11.30
N LYS A 127 -5.38 -5.47 -12.63
CA LYS A 127 -4.60 -6.43 -13.44
C LYS A 127 -3.10 -6.21 -13.32
N VAL A 128 -2.66 -4.95 -13.30
CA VAL A 128 -1.25 -4.59 -13.08
C VAL A 128 -0.80 -5.06 -11.69
N ALA A 129 -1.62 -4.82 -10.66
CA ALA A 129 -1.35 -5.26 -9.29
C ALA A 129 -1.22 -6.78 -9.20
N LYS A 130 -2.15 -7.53 -9.80
CA LYS A 130 -2.10 -9.01 -9.87
C LYS A 130 -0.87 -9.53 -10.59
N LYS A 131 -0.38 -8.84 -11.63
CA LYS A 131 0.86 -9.20 -12.33
C LYS A 131 2.08 -9.02 -11.42
N TRP A 132 2.15 -7.90 -10.69
CA TRP A 132 3.21 -7.63 -9.73
C TRP A 132 3.16 -8.59 -8.54
N HIS A 133 1.98 -8.90 -8.02
CA HIS A 133 1.78 -9.88 -6.97
C HIS A 133 2.40 -11.22 -7.35
N LYS A 134 2.06 -11.76 -8.53
CA LYS A 134 2.64 -13.01 -9.04
C LYS A 134 4.16 -12.96 -9.23
N LYS A 135 4.70 -11.79 -9.60
CA LYS A 135 6.15 -11.59 -9.79
C LYS A 135 6.91 -11.61 -8.46
N ILE A 136 6.34 -11.03 -7.41
CA ILE A 136 6.97 -10.90 -6.09
C ILE A 136 6.75 -12.16 -5.26
N PHE A 137 5.53 -12.69 -5.25
CA PHE A 137 5.12 -13.81 -4.40
C PHE A 137 5.28 -15.16 -5.12
N VAL A 138 6.50 -15.43 -5.59
CA VAL A 138 6.86 -16.75 -6.13
C VAL A 138 6.73 -17.81 -5.02
N PRO A 139 6.13 -18.99 -5.28
CA PRO A 139 6.05 -20.06 -4.30
C PRO A 139 7.43 -20.49 -3.80
N ILE A 140 7.61 -20.48 -2.48
CA ILE A 140 8.74 -21.13 -1.81
C ILE A 140 8.32 -22.58 -1.58
N GLY A 141 9.20 -23.53 -1.91
CA GLY A 141 8.87 -24.94 -2.11
C GLY A 141 8.28 -25.62 -0.89
N ASP A 142 9.00 -26.54 -0.28
CA ASP A 142 8.42 -27.35 0.80
C ASP A 142 8.30 -26.58 2.14
N ARG A 143 7.79 -27.26 3.17
CA ARG A 143 7.59 -26.64 4.50
C ARG A 143 8.91 -26.24 5.15
N LEU A 144 9.97 -27.04 4.96
CA LEU A 144 11.27 -26.81 5.56
C LEU A 144 12.00 -25.67 4.86
N GLU A 145 11.98 -25.65 3.52
CA GLU A 145 12.52 -24.53 2.73
C GLU A 145 11.86 -23.21 3.10
N ARG A 146 10.53 -23.21 3.31
CA ARG A 146 9.82 -22.02 3.75
C ARG A 146 10.28 -21.55 5.13
N LEU A 147 10.44 -22.47 6.08
CA LEU A 147 10.92 -22.14 7.41
C LEU A 147 12.33 -21.54 7.36
N HIS A 148 13.24 -22.16 6.61
CA HIS A 148 14.60 -21.64 6.41
C HIS A 148 14.60 -20.25 5.78
N TYR A 149 13.78 -20.02 4.74
CA TYR A 149 13.63 -18.69 4.15
C TYR A 149 13.25 -17.62 5.19
N TYR A 150 12.28 -17.89 6.08
CA TYR A 150 11.92 -16.93 7.13
C TYR A 150 13.05 -16.76 8.16
N MET A 151 13.72 -17.84 8.54
CA MET A 151 14.85 -17.79 9.47
C MET A 151 16.00 -16.95 8.92
N ASP A 152 16.37 -17.17 7.65
CA ASP A 152 17.50 -16.48 7.02
C ASP A 152 17.20 -14.99 6.80
N VAL A 153 15.98 -14.64 6.37
CA VAL A 153 15.62 -13.23 6.12
C VAL A 153 15.44 -12.43 7.41
N MET A 154 15.12 -13.07 8.54
CA MET A 154 14.97 -12.39 9.84
C MET A 154 16.19 -12.52 10.75
N GLU A 155 17.27 -13.18 10.31
CA GLU A 155 18.49 -13.38 11.11
C GLU A 155 19.15 -12.06 11.53
N ASP A 156 19.03 -11.02 10.70
CA ASP A 156 19.58 -9.68 10.97
C ASP A 156 18.66 -8.80 11.84
N CYS A 157 17.55 -9.34 12.36
CA CYS A 157 16.66 -8.56 13.21
C CYS A 157 17.37 -8.17 14.52
N ILE A 158 17.31 -6.89 14.86
CA ILE A 158 17.89 -6.33 16.09
C ILE A 158 16.84 -6.08 17.18
N ASP A 159 15.63 -6.63 17.00
CA ASP A 159 14.50 -6.52 17.94
C ASP A 159 14.19 -5.08 18.40
N CYS A 160 14.35 -4.09 17.50
CA CYS A 160 14.09 -2.67 17.80
C CYS A 160 12.60 -2.29 17.85
N GLU A 161 11.71 -3.23 17.54
CA GLU A 161 10.23 -3.09 17.59
C GLU A 161 9.60 -2.00 16.70
N ALA A 162 10.37 -1.25 15.91
CA ALA A 162 9.84 -0.15 15.08
C ALA A 162 8.67 -0.61 14.18
N CYS A 163 8.79 -1.81 13.61
CA CYS A 163 7.77 -2.42 12.75
C CYS A 163 6.44 -2.68 13.45
N LYS A 164 6.44 -2.84 14.79
CA LYS A 164 5.25 -2.95 15.62
C LYS A 164 4.57 -1.61 15.78
N TYR A 165 5.31 -0.60 16.20
CA TYR A 165 4.76 0.72 16.51
C TYR A 165 4.11 1.39 15.30
N VAL A 166 4.60 1.13 14.09
CA VAL A 166 4.00 1.66 12.86
C VAL A 166 2.90 0.79 12.26
N CYS A 167 2.60 -0.37 12.84
CA CYS A 167 1.65 -1.32 12.26
C CYS A 167 0.21 -0.88 12.58
N PRO A 168 -0.60 -0.46 11.59
CA PRO A 168 -1.93 0.08 11.84
C PRO A 168 -2.95 -0.98 12.28
N VAL A 169 -2.64 -2.26 12.10
CA VAL A 169 -3.52 -3.38 12.49
C VAL A 169 -3.11 -3.98 13.83
N CYS A 170 -2.01 -3.52 14.43
CA CYS A 170 -1.60 -3.94 15.76
C CYS A 170 -2.28 -3.04 16.79
N SER A 171 -3.37 -3.52 17.38
CA SER A 171 -4.23 -2.76 18.31
C SER A 171 -3.89 -2.96 19.78
N CYS A 172 -2.88 -3.76 20.11
CA CYS A 172 -2.53 -4.07 21.50
C CYS A 172 -1.77 -2.90 22.15
N ASP A 173 -2.44 -2.18 23.07
CA ASP A 173 -1.83 -1.11 23.88
C ASP A 173 -0.58 -1.62 24.64
N GLU A 174 -0.73 -2.73 25.35
CA GLU A 174 0.37 -3.51 25.92
C GLU A 174 0.55 -4.80 25.12
N SER A 175 1.59 -4.83 24.29
CA SER A 175 1.84 -5.97 23.42
C SER A 175 2.69 -7.02 24.10
N LYS A 176 2.01 -8.00 24.70
CA LYS A 176 2.62 -9.19 25.31
C LYS A 176 3.53 -9.99 24.39
N CYS A 177 3.43 -9.77 23.07
CA CYS A 177 4.30 -10.45 22.14
C CYS A 177 5.77 -10.01 22.26
N ILE A 178 6.03 -8.77 22.71
CA ILE A 178 7.40 -8.25 22.93
C ILE A 178 8.11 -9.06 24.03
N ASP A 179 7.38 -9.50 25.05
CA ASP A 179 7.94 -10.27 26.17
C ASP A 179 8.43 -11.66 25.76
N PHE A 180 8.17 -12.09 24.52
CA PHE A 180 8.71 -13.34 23.95
C PHE A 180 10.08 -13.17 23.30
N TYR A 181 10.70 -12.00 23.42
CA TYR A 181 12.11 -11.81 23.09
C TYR A 181 12.97 -12.06 24.33
N ASP A 182 13.95 -12.97 24.21
CA ASP A 182 14.99 -13.18 25.21
C ASP A 182 16.38 -13.02 24.56
N PRO A 183 17.24 -12.08 25.00
CA PRO A 183 18.59 -11.92 24.45
C PRO A 183 19.50 -13.13 24.71
N MET A 184 19.12 -14.06 25.59
CA MET A 184 19.80 -15.34 25.78
C MET A 184 19.40 -16.40 24.74
N ASP A 185 18.36 -16.16 23.93
CA ASP A 185 17.99 -17.06 22.85
C ASP A 185 19.09 -17.12 21.78
N SER A 186 19.57 -18.33 21.50
CA SER A 186 20.50 -18.57 20.38
C SER A 186 19.77 -18.91 19.07
N HIS A 187 18.45 -18.69 19.02
CA HIS A 187 17.63 -19.02 17.85
C HIS A 187 17.78 -17.94 16.77
N LYS A 188 17.95 -18.35 15.51
CA LYS A 188 17.96 -17.41 14.35
C LYS A 188 16.68 -16.58 14.22
N ILE A 189 15.57 -17.09 14.75
CA ILE A 189 14.26 -16.44 14.80
C ILE A 189 13.73 -16.54 16.23
N SER A 190 13.43 -15.41 16.86
CA SER A 190 12.84 -15.38 18.21
C SER A 190 11.36 -15.77 18.20
N ILE A 191 10.82 -16.15 19.36
CA ILE A 191 9.38 -16.47 19.52
C ILE A 191 8.52 -15.25 19.17
N TYR A 192 9.00 -14.02 19.44
CA TYR A 192 8.37 -12.77 19.02
C TYR A 192 8.00 -12.78 17.52
N HIS A 193 8.93 -13.16 16.64
CA HIS A 193 8.69 -13.20 15.20
C HIS A 193 7.58 -14.17 14.82
N LEU A 194 7.58 -15.37 15.42
CA LEU A 194 6.57 -16.40 15.16
C LEU A 194 5.18 -15.95 15.61
N VAL A 195 5.07 -15.38 16.81
CA VAL A 195 3.81 -14.83 17.34
C VAL A 195 3.32 -13.69 16.47
N ARG A 196 4.23 -12.80 16.05
CA ARG A 196 3.89 -11.66 15.19
C ARG A 196 3.41 -12.09 13.81
N LEU A 197 4.04 -13.10 13.20
CA LEU A 197 3.56 -13.70 11.96
C LEU A 197 2.13 -14.22 12.11
N LEU A 198 1.86 -14.96 13.19
CA LEU A 198 0.53 -15.51 13.48
C LEU A 198 -0.53 -14.41 13.66
N HIS A 199 -0.25 -13.38 14.48
CA HIS A 199 -1.18 -12.29 14.76
C HIS A 199 -1.54 -11.46 13.52
N LEU A 200 -0.61 -11.37 12.56
CA LEU A 200 -0.80 -10.62 11.32
C LEU A 200 -1.32 -11.49 10.18
N SER A 201 -1.53 -12.79 10.42
CA SER A 201 -1.80 -13.79 9.41
C SER A 201 -3.16 -13.65 8.73
N ASP A 202 -4.13 -12.95 9.31
CA ASP A 202 -5.39 -12.66 8.63
C ASP A 202 -5.58 -11.16 8.37
N SER A 203 -5.01 -10.31 9.21
CA SER A 203 -5.36 -8.88 9.29
C SER A 203 -4.38 -7.97 8.57
N CYS A 204 -3.18 -8.44 8.21
CA CYS A 204 -2.21 -7.55 7.57
C CYS A 204 -2.77 -6.98 6.25
N ILE A 205 -2.57 -5.67 6.03
CA ILE A 205 -3.05 -4.94 4.84
C ILE A 205 -1.95 -4.63 3.82
N GLY A 206 -0.69 -4.99 4.11
CA GLY A 206 0.41 -4.82 3.15
C GLY A 206 0.80 -3.36 2.91
N CYS A 207 0.59 -2.48 3.90
CA CYS A 207 0.77 -1.04 3.76
C CYS A 207 2.24 -0.58 3.60
N GLY A 208 3.23 -1.44 3.88
CA GLY A 208 4.64 -1.13 3.66
C GLY A 208 5.38 -0.57 4.88
N GLN A 209 4.65 -0.03 5.87
CA GLN A 209 5.26 0.78 6.93
C GLN A 209 6.31 0.02 7.74
N CYS A 210 6.10 -1.27 8.01
CA CYS A 210 7.08 -2.07 8.73
C CYS A 210 8.40 -2.25 7.97
N THR A 211 8.35 -2.36 6.64
CA THR A 211 9.56 -2.41 5.81
C THR A 211 10.26 -1.05 5.82
N ASP A 212 9.51 0.04 5.66
CA ASP A 212 10.06 1.40 5.57
C ASP A 212 10.82 1.83 6.84
N VAL A 213 10.41 1.34 8.02
CA VAL A 213 11.08 1.67 9.30
C VAL A 213 12.11 0.65 9.76
N CYS A 214 12.33 -0.44 9.02
CA CYS A 214 13.26 -1.47 9.46
C CYS A 214 14.72 -1.00 9.24
N PRO A 215 15.52 -0.80 10.31
CA PRO A 215 16.90 -0.35 10.16
C PRO A 215 17.83 -1.43 9.59
N ALA A 216 17.41 -2.70 9.63
CA ALA A 216 18.12 -3.84 9.06
C ALA A 216 17.67 -4.17 7.63
N GLU A 217 16.86 -3.30 6.99
CA GLU A 217 16.38 -3.47 5.62
C GLU A 217 15.60 -4.78 5.35
N ILE A 218 15.04 -5.39 6.41
CA ILE A 218 14.25 -6.61 6.31
C ILE A 218 12.94 -6.32 5.55
N PRO A 219 12.57 -7.11 4.52
CA PRO A 219 11.34 -6.91 3.74
C PRO A 219 10.10 -7.43 4.48
N LEU A 220 9.83 -6.90 5.68
CA LEU A 220 8.80 -7.36 6.61
C LEU A 220 7.39 -7.40 5.99
N THR A 221 7.06 -6.42 5.15
CA THR A 221 5.76 -6.40 4.44
C THR A 221 5.59 -7.65 3.56
N THR A 222 6.63 -8.04 2.82
CA THR A 222 6.62 -9.23 1.97
C THR A 222 6.53 -10.50 2.80
N LEU A 223 7.22 -10.56 3.94
CA LEU A 223 7.13 -11.69 4.89
C LEU A 223 5.71 -11.86 5.45
N HIS A 224 5.13 -10.80 6.00
CA HIS A 224 3.78 -10.84 6.55
C HIS A 224 2.74 -11.09 5.45
N ARG A 225 2.93 -10.53 4.26
CA ARG A 225 2.00 -10.72 3.14
C ARG A 225 1.98 -12.16 2.65
N ARG A 226 3.15 -12.82 2.53
CA ARG A 226 3.24 -14.26 2.19
C ARG A 226 2.44 -15.16 3.12
N MET A 227 2.45 -14.87 4.42
CA MET A 227 1.61 -15.62 5.37
C MET A 227 0.14 -15.24 5.20
N ALA A 228 -0.14 -13.94 5.14
CA ALA A 228 -1.50 -13.44 5.18
C ALA A 228 -2.36 -13.82 3.97
N ASP A 229 -1.79 -13.76 2.77
CA ASP A 229 -2.51 -14.07 1.53
C ASP A 229 -3.09 -15.49 1.56
N ARG A 230 -2.40 -16.43 2.22
CA ARG A 230 -2.84 -17.82 2.35
C ARG A 230 -4.09 -17.94 3.22
N ILE A 231 -4.13 -17.24 4.33
CA ILE A 231 -5.26 -17.27 5.27
C ILE A 231 -6.42 -16.47 4.69
N GLN A 232 -6.17 -15.25 4.23
CA GLN A 232 -7.16 -14.38 3.58
C GLN A 232 -7.84 -15.08 2.40
N THR A 233 -7.08 -15.75 1.53
CA THR A 233 -7.64 -16.55 0.42
C THR A 233 -8.46 -17.73 0.93
N LYS A 234 -7.94 -18.47 1.92
CA LYS A 234 -8.63 -19.66 2.46
C LYS A 234 -10.01 -19.33 3.04
N TYR A 235 -10.12 -18.18 3.71
CA TYR A 235 -11.37 -17.75 4.36
C TYR A 235 -12.17 -16.74 3.52
N ASN A 236 -11.70 -16.41 2.31
CA ASN A 236 -12.29 -15.36 1.46
C ASN A 236 -12.51 -14.05 2.24
N TYR A 237 -11.49 -13.65 3.00
CA TYR A 237 -11.50 -12.48 3.88
C TYR A 237 -10.54 -11.42 3.37
N ILE A 238 -11.01 -10.18 3.26
CA ILE A 238 -10.19 -9.01 2.88
C ILE A 238 -10.24 -8.00 4.03
N PRO A 239 -9.11 -7.76 4.72
CA PRO A 239 -9.10 -6.87 5.88
C PRO A 239 -9.52 -5.44 5.50
N GLY A 240 -10.38 -4.85 6.34
CA GLY A 240 -10.82 -3.46 6.17
C GLY A 240 -11.86 -3.22 5.07
N MET A 241 -12.37 -4.28 4.41
CA MET A 241 -13.44 -4.15 3.42
C MET A 241 -14.85 -4.29 4.00
N ASP A 242 -14.99 -5.03 5.09
CA ASP A 242 -16.23 -5.13 5.85
C ASP A 242 -15.93 -5.11 7.35
N MET A 243 -16.98 -4.95 8.15
CA MET A 243 -16.91 -4.91 9.61
C MET A 243 -16.96 -6.31 10.25
N LYS A 244 -16.70 -7.38 9.47
CA LYS A 244 -16.68 -8.73 10.04
C LYS A 244 -15.46 -8.90 10.95
N ILE A 245 -15.64 -9.75 11.95
CA ILE A 245 -14.57 -10.15 12.85
C ILE A 245 -13.50 -10.88 12.01
N PRO A 246 -12.19 -10.61 12.21
CA PRO A 246 -11.18 -11.32 11.44
C PRO A 246 -11.21 -12.82 11.76
N PRO A 247 -10.94 -13.70 10.78
CA PRO A 247 -11.11 -15.16 10.92
C PRO A 247 -10.41 -15.79 12.13
N SER A 248 -9.26 -15.27 12.58
CA SER A 248 -8.55 -15.83 13.73
C SER A 248 -9.20 -15.51 15.08
N PHE A 249 -10.13 -14.55 15.10
CA PHE A 249 -10.93 -14.19 16.27
C PHE A 249 -12.35 -14.76 16.21
N GLU A 250 -12.73 -15.40 15.10
CA GLU A 250 -13.94 -16.23 14.97
C GLU A 250 -13.73 -17.57 15.69
N VAL A 251 -13.44 -17.55 16.98
CA VAL A 251 -13.44 -18.78 17.79
C VAL A 251 -14.80 -18.87 18.48
N GLU A 252 -15.64 -19.79 18.00
CA GLU A 252 -16.82 -20.30 18.71
C GLU A 252 -16.43 -21.03 20.01
#